data_AF-A0A4R1Z6X0-F1
#
_entry.id   AF-A0A4R1Z6X0-F1
#
_cell.length_a   1.000
_cell.length_b   1.000
_cell.length_c   1.000
_cell.angle_alpha   90.00
_cell.angle_beta   90.00
_cell.angle_gamma   90.00
#
_symmetry.space_group_name_H-M   'P 1'
#
loop_
_entity.id
_entity.type
_entity.pdbx_description
1 polymer ?
#
loop_
_entity_poly.entity_id
_entity_poly.type
_entity_poly.pdbx_seq_one_letter_code
_entity_poly.pdbx_strand_id
1 'polypeptide(L)' 'MARFESPRYKELGFYVGDSYRKFNGGIYDTEDAEEIAVLSGISDVVRVDEPEEVKPARTQTKAKSKE' A
#
# COMPACT_ATOMS: atom_id res chain seq x y z
N MET A 1 -10.39 12.33 -1.57
CA MET A 1 -9.15 12.04 -0.82
C MET A 1 -9.10 10.60 -0.35
N ALA A 2 -7.93 9.99 -0.48
CA ALA A 2 -7.56 8.65 -0.04
C ALA A 2 -6.09 8.71 0.37
N ARG A 3 -5.83 8.46 1.65
CA ARG A 3 -4.49 8.41 2.21
C ARG A 3 -4.00 6.97 2.33
N PHE A 4 -2.75 6.74 1.97
CA PHE A 4 -2.08 5.46 2.01
C PHE A 4 -0.75 5.58 2.76
N GLU A 5 -0.35 4.49 3.42
CA GLU A 5 0.89 4.36 4.16
C GLU A 5 1.63 3.08 3.73
N SER A 6 2.94 3.20 3.52
CA SER A 6 3.85 2.08 3.27
C SER A 6 4.70 1.82 4.52
N PRO A 7 4.32 0.88 5.40
CA PRO A 7 5.06 0.60 6.63
C PRO A 7 6.46 0.01 6.39
N ARG A 8 6.68 -0.61 5.23
CA ARG A 8 7.95 -1.28 4.89
C ARG A 8 8.88 -0.42 4.05
N TYR A 9 8.34 0.52 3.27
CA TYR A 9 9.10 1.33 2.30
C TYR A 9 8.74 2.82 2.43
N LYS A 10 9.63 3.59 3.05
CA LYS A 10 9.44 5.05 3.28
C LYS A 10 9.48 5.89 2.01
N GLU A 11 10.12 5.37 0.96
CA GLU A 11 10.32 6.05 -0.33
C GLU A 11 9.90 5.13 -1.49
N LEU A 12 8.77 4.45 -1.36
CA LEU A 12 8.25 3.61 -2.43
C LEU A 12 7.88 4.49 -3.64
N GLY A 13 8.51 4.26 -4.78
CA GLY A 13 8.13 4.85 -6.06
C GLY A 13 7.24 3.90 -6.85
N PHE A 14 6.19 4.41 -7.47
CA PHE A 14 5.29 3.64 -8.32
C PHE A 14 4.84 4.48 -9.53
N TYR A 15 4.50 3.79 -10.60
CA TYR A 15 3.95 4.42 -11.80
C TYR A 15 2.45 4.21 -11.85
N VAL A 16 1.73 5.26 -12.19
CA VAL A 16 0.30 5.21 -12.47
C VAL A 16 0.11 5.82 -13.84
N GLY A 17 -0.13 4.96 -14.82
CA GLY A 17 0.00 5.32 -16.24
C GLY A 17 1.41 5.81 -16.53
N ASP A 18 1.51 6.98 -17.16
CA ASP A 18 2.77 7.67 -17.49
C ASP A 18 3.32 8.57 -16.37
N SER A 19 2.62 8.67 -15.24
CA SER A 19 3.03 9.53 -14.13
C SER A 19 3.77 8.73 -13.06
N TYR A 20 5.03 9.07 -12.84
CA TYR A 20 5.81 8.58 -11.70
C TYR A 20 5.39 9.30 -10.42
N ARG A 21 4.96 8.53 -9.44
CA ARG A 21 4.60 9.01 -8.10
C ARG A 21 5.43 8.30 -7.06
N LYS A 22 5.61 8.93 -5.91
CA LYS A 22 6.39 8.36 -4.81
C LYS A 22 5.78 8.70 -3.47
N PHE A 23 5.88 7.75 -2.55
CA PHE A 23 5.60 7.98 -1.15
C PHE A 23 6.60 8.98 -0.58
N ASN A 24 6.11 9.87 0.29
CA ASN A 24 6.92 10.86 0.96
C ASN A 24 6.92 10.56 2.46
N GLY A 25 8.05 10.06 2.97
CA GLY A 25 8.15 9.64 4.37
C GLY A 25 7.24 8.46 4.75
N GLY A 26 6.88 7.63 3.78
CA GLY A 26 5.98 6.48 3.95
C GLY A 26 4.50 6.81 3.83
N ILE A 27 4.12 8.06 3.58
CA ILE A 27 2.72 8.47 3.37
C ILE A 27 2.52 8.89 1.91
N TYR A 28 1.33 8.61 1.38
CA TYR A 28 0.89 9.05 0.08
C TYR A 28 -0.59 9.42 0.09
N ASP A 29 -0.92 10.65 -0.26
CA ASP A 29 -2.29 11.13 -0.40
C ASP A 29 -2.64 11.32 -1.88
N THR A 30 -3.82 10.86 -2.26
CA THR A 30 -4.34 11.04 -3.62
C THR A 30 -5.85 11.12 -3.60
N GLU A 31 -6.41 11.77 -4.61
CA GLU A 31 -7.86 11.80 -4.87
C GLU A 31 -8.22 11.10 -6.18
N ASP A 32 -7.22 10.62 -6.90
CA ASP A 32 -7.35 10.06 -8.23
C ASP A 32 -7.68 8.57 -8.16
N ALA A 33 -8.72 8.16 -8.88
CA ALA A 33 -9.23 6.80 -8.83
C ALA A 33 -8.25 5.78 -9.43
N GLU A 34 -7.44 6.15 -10.42
CA GLU A 34 -6.43 5.26 -11.02
C GLU A 34 -5.31 4.98 -10.02
N GLU A 35 -4.89 6.00 -9.27
CA GLU A 35 -3.90 5.81 -8.20
C GLU A 35 -4.41 4.89 -7.10
N ILE A 36 -5.65 5.12 -6.66
CA ILE A 36 -6.28 4.31 -5.62
C ILE A 36 -6.33 2.84 -6.06
N ALA A 37 -6.64 2.57 -7.33
CA ALA A 37 -6.67 1.21 -7.86
C ALA A 37 -5.27 0.55 -7.87
N VAL A 38 -4.24 1.27 -8.30
CA VAL A 38 -2.85 0.78 -8.29
C VAL A 38 -2.38 0.54 -6.85
N LEU A 39 -2.59 1.50 -5.95
CA LEU A 39 -2.22 1.41 -4.54
C LEU A 39 -2.96 0.28 -3.83
N SER A 40 -4.24 0.07 -4.15
CA SER A 40 -5.04 -1.05 -3.63
C SER A 40 -4.57 -2.41 -4.16
N GLY A 41 -3.88 -2.45 -5.31
CA GLY A 41 -3.21 -3.65 -5.82
C GLY A 41 -1.86 -3.94 -5.15
N ILE A 42 -1.21 -2.90 -4.59
CA ILE A 42 0.06 -3.05 -3.87
C ILE A 42 -0.24 -3.50 -2.46
N SER A 43 -0.11 -4.80 -2.25
CA SER A 43 -0.41 -5.39 -0.95
C SER A 43 0.58 -5.04 0.19
N ASP A 44 1.60 -4.24 -0.09
CA ASP A 44 2.53 -3.68 0.92
C ASP A 44 2.13 -2.25 1.34
N VAL A 45 1.10 -1.70 0.71
CA VAL A 45 0.51 -0.39 1.01
C VAL A 45 -0.77 -0.59 1.82
N VAL A 46 -0.98 0.26 2.82
CA VAL A 46 -2.15 0.24 3.72
C VAL A 46 -2.91 1.56 3.55
N ARG A 47 -4.23 1.51 3.28
CA ARG A 47 -5.05 2.73 3.23
C ARG A 47 -5.39 3.20 4.65
N VAL A 48 -5.13 4.47 4.97
CA VAL A 48 -5.24 5.07 6.31
C VAL A 48 -6.31 6.17 6.42
N ASP A 49 -7.14 6.36 5.40
CA ASP A 49 -8.19 7.40 5.30
C ASP A 49 -9.54 7.06 6.03
N GLU A 50 -9.48 6.27 7.13
CA GLU A 50 -10.53 5.96 8.14
C GLU A 50 -11.72 5.02 7.81
N PRO A 51 -12.40 4.39 8.82
CA PRO A 51 -11.91 3.85 10.09
C PRO A 51 -11.96 2.30 10.08
N GLU A 52 -10.91 1.65 10.61
CA GLU A 52 -10.94 0.29 11.17
C GLU A 52 -11.98 -0.75 10.66
N GLU A 53 -11.78 -1.34 9.48
CA GLU A 53 -12.19 -2.72 9.09
C GLU A 53 -11.83 -2.87 7.61
N VAL A 54 -10.93 -3.73 7.13
CA VAL A 54 -10.76 -5.16 7.40
C VAL A 54 -9.29 -5.52 7.09
N LYS A 55 -8.67 -6.26 8.01
CA LYS A 55 -7.30 -6.80 7.93
C LYS A 55 -7.09 -7.58 6.61
N PRO A 56 -6.07 -7.33 5.78
CA PRO A 56 -5.50 -8.41 5.00
C PRO A 56 -4.55 -9.14 5.95
N ALA A 57 -5.03 -10.23 6.54
CA ALA A 57 -4.13 -11.28 6.97
C ALA A 57 -3.40 -11.78 5.72
N ARG A 58 -2.33 -11.09 5.31
CA ARG A 58 -1.28 -11.70 4.52
C ARG A 58 -0.72 -12.78 5.43
N THR A 59 -1.21 -13.98 5.20
CA THR A 59 -0.65 -15.22 5.66
C THR A 59 0.85 -15.14 5.45
N GLN A 60 1.58 -14.84 6.54
CA GLN A 60 2.92 -15.35 6.69
C GLN A 60 2.72 -16.86 6.63
N THR A 61 2.91 -17.44 5.45
CA THR A 61 3.21 -18.86 5.30
C THR A 61 4.50 -19.10 6.04
N LYS A 62 4.38 -19.30 7.36
CA LYS A 62 5.28 -20.14 8.14
C LYS A 62 5.19 -21.53 7.51
N ALA A 63 5.93 -21.77 6.44
CA ALA A 63 6.38 -23.10 6.11
C ALA A 63 7.56 -23.41 7.05
N LYS A 64 7.22 -23.71 8.31
CA LYS A 64 8.10 -24.43 9.22
C LYS A 64 7.82 -25.91 8.96
N SER A 65 8.60 -26.53 8.08
CA SER A 65 8.73 -27.99 8.05
C SER A 65 10.14 -28.33 8.47
N LYS A 66 10.23 -28.71 9.73
CA LYS A 66 11.36 -29.35 10.39
C LYS A 66 11.27 -30.84 10.04
N GLU A 67 12.35 -31.41 9.54
CA GLU A 67 12.72 -32.80 9.80
C GLU A 67 14.24 -32.87 9.96
#